data_AF-A0A957WQD4-F1
#
_entry.id   AF-A0A957WQD4-F1
#
_cell.length_a   1.000
_cell.length_b   1.000
_cell.length_c   1.000
_cell.angle_alpha   90.00
_cell.angle_beta   90.00
_cell.angle_gamma   90.00
#
_symmetry.space_group_name_H-M   'P 1'
#
loop_
_entity.id
_entity.type
_entity.pdbx_description
1 polymer ?
#
loop_
_entity_poly.entity_id
_entity_poly.type
_entity_poly.pdbx_seq_one_letter_code
_entity_poly.pdbx_strand_id
1 'polypeptide(L)'
;MSRNTRVSTYGKLGLILLIYLILAVAYSIVTPIGRGADEWAHYWYAQFIADNGRLPTSPAEREIAGYKSDWPPLYHLAAAGLTFWIETEGPPTFKYRADNVRRQLVPTQGPEAILHTEDERFPWQQEILIWHLGRFLSITFSLGTLVVTYFAALEWFEGIEAKSRRLPTDTPNKVTNIDSQFPNYQLSIINYQLFAVLTVALLAFNPRFLFTGMLFNYDSLTLLLSSLFLWLCIRIVKSYHSTWGFWGLGALAGLALVTKYLTLLLPLVIVYVAWVKVAESQGRKVAG
;
A
#
# COMPACT_ATOMS: atom_id res chain seq x y z
N MET A 1 -12.32 30.68 1.34
CA MET A 1 -12.02 29.76 0.21
C MET A 1 -13.35 29.33 -0.41
N SER A 2 -13.54 29.51 -1.72
CA SER A 2 -14.83 29.21 -2.36
C SER A 2 -15.06 27.71 -2.47
N ARG A 3 -16.32 27.27 -2.42
CA ARG A 3 -16.72 25.86 -2.59
C ARG A 3 -16.10 25.23 -3.86
N ASN A 4 -15.88 26.03 -4.90
CA ASN A 4 -15.36 25.62 -6.20
C ASN A 4 -13.91 25.08 -6.16
N THR A 5 -13.03 25.63 -5.31
CA THR A 5 -11.63 25.15 -5.27
C THR A 5 -11.51 23.78 -4.61
N ARG A 6 -12.31 23.46 -3.59
CA ARG A 6 -12.33 22.11 -2.99
C ARG A 6 -12.86 21.06 -3.96
N VAL A 7 -13.94 21.39 -4.68
CA VAL A 7 -14.51 20.50 -5.71
C VAL A 7 -13.48 20.19 -6.80
N SER A 8 -12.68 21.17 -7.21
CA SER A 8 -11.58 20.97 -8.17
C SER A 8 -10.50 20.02 -7.65
N THR A 9 -10.10 20.12 -6.39
CA THR A 9 -9.08 19.22 -5.80
C THR A 9 -9.56 17.77 -5.74
N TYR A 10 -10.77 17.53 -5.24
CA TYR A 10 -11.31 16.16 -5.19
C TYR A 10 -11.50 15.57 -6.59
N GLY A 11 -11.86 16.39 -7.58
CA GLY A 11 -11.90 15.98 -8.98
C GLY A 11 -10.52 15.53 -9.50
N LYS A 12 -9.46 16.27 -9.18
CA LYS A 12 -8.07 15.89 -9.54
C LYS A 12 -7.64 14.59 -8.88
N LEU A 13 -7.93 14.42 -7.59
CA LEU A 13 -7.63 13.19 -6.86
C LEU A 13 -8.39 12.01 -7.48
N GLY A 14 -9.70 12.17 -7.73
CA GLY A 14 -10.52 11.15 -8.36
C GLY A 14 -9.99 10.73 -9.73
N LEU A 15 -9.53 11.70 -10.54
CA LEU A 15 -8.90 11.42 -11.84
C LEU A 15 -7.61 10.62 -11.69
N ILE A 16 -6.73 10.97 -10.73
CA ILE A 16 -5.48 10.23 -10.48
C ILE A 16 -5.78 8.79 -10.04
N LEU A 17 -6.72 8.61 -9.11
CA LEU A 17 -7.12 7.28 -8.64
C LEU A 17 -7.74 6.44 -9.76
N LEU A 18 -8.54 7.05 -10.63
CA LEU A 18 -9.12 6.39 -11.78
C LEU A 18 -8.06 5.96 -12.80
N ILE A 19 -7.12 6.85 -13.14
CA ILE A 19 -6.02 6.52 -14.05
C ILE A 19 -5.15 5.40 -13.45
N TYR A 20 -4.81 5.49 -12.15
CA TYR A 20 -4.08 4.44 -11.46
C TYR A 20 -4.81 3.11 -11.53
N LEU A 21 -6.11 3.08 -11.23
CA LEU A 21 -6.92 1.86 -11.29
C LEU A 21 -6.93 1.26 -12.69
N ILE A 22 -7.16 2.07 -13.73
CA ILE A 22 -7.14 1.62 -15.12
C ILE A 22 -5.78 1.02 -15.47
N LEU A 23 -4.69 1.69 -15.11
CA LEU A 23 -3.33 1.20 -15.36
C LEU A 23 -3.09 -0.10 -14.59
N ALA A 24 -3.38 -0.15 -13.30
CA ALA A 24 -3.13 -1.32 -12.46
C ALA A 24 -3.90 -2.55 -12.95
N VAL A 25 -5.17 -2.38 -13.33
CA VAL A 25 -6.00 -3.44 -13.93
C VAL A 25 -5.45 -3.85 -15.29
N ALA A 26 -5.11 -2.91 -16.16
CA ALA A 26 -4.53 -3.22 -17.47
C ALA A 26 -3.22 -4.01 -17.34
N TYR A 27 -2.31 -3.57 -16.46
CA TYR A 27 -1.07 -4.28 -16.16
C TYR A 27 -1.32 -5.66 -15.55
N SER A 28 -2.30 -5.77 -14.66
CA SER A 28 -2.71 -7.06 -14.06
C SER A 28 -3.25 -8.05 -15.08
N ILE A 29 -3.83 -7.59 -16.19
CA ILE A 29 -4.37 -8.45 -17.26
C ILE A 29 -3.30 -8.78 -18.29
N VAL A 30 -2.49 -7.80 -18.69
CA VAL A 30 -1.47 -7.95 -19.73
C VAL A 30 -0.24 -8.72 -19.24
N THR A 31 0.12 -8.58 -17.97
CA THR A 31 1.26 -9.32 -17.39
C THR A 31 0.85 -10.78 -17.21
N PRO A 32 1.57 -11.74 -17.83
CA PRO A 32 1.21 -13.15 -17.68
C PRO A 32 1.26 -13.59 -16.21
N ILE A 33 0.40 -14.53 -15.86
CA ILE A 33 0.27 -15.02 -14.49
C ILE A 33 1.57 -15.74 -14.05
N GLY A 34 1.98 -15.57 -12.80
CA GLY A 34 3.21 -16.22 -12.30
C GLY A 34 4.52 -15.65 -12.85
N ARG A 35 4.50 -14.58 -13.66
CA ARG A 35 5.70 -13.84 -14.08
C ARG A 35 6.14 -12.80 -13.05
N GLY A 36 5.25 -12.39 -12.13
CA GLY A 36 5.61 -11.50 -11.04
C GLY A 36 6.56 -12.19 -10.06
N ALA A 37 7.45 -11.41 -9.45
CA ALA A 37 8.32 -11.93 -8.40
C ALA A 37 7.48 -12.55 -7.28
N ASP A 38 7.79 -13.79 -6.92
CA ASP A 38 7.20 -14.56 -5.81
C ASP A 38 5.68 -14.81 -5.87
N GLU A 39 5.01 -14.42 -6.94
CA GLU A 39 3.55 -14.49 -7.10
C GLU A 39 2.98 -15.90 -6.87
N TRP A 40 3.67 -16.90 -7.41
CA TRP A 40 3.32 -18.32 -7.32
C TRP A 40 3.29 -18.83 -5.88
N ALA A 41 4.25 -18.42 -5.06
CA ALA A 41 4.30 -18.82 -3.67
C ALA A 41 3.19 -18.17 -2.82
N HIS A 42 2.73 -16.96 -3.18
CA HIS A 42 1.55 -16.35 -2.57
C HIS A 42 0.26 -17.08 -2.96
N TYR A 43 0.13 -17.43 -4.24
CA TYR A 43 -1.00 -18.19 -4.73
C TYR A 43 -1.12 -19.55 -4.02
N TRP A 44 -0.06 -20.37 -4.02
CA TRP A 44 -0.12 -21.70 -3.39
C TRP A 44 -0.42 -21.66 -1.90
N TYR A 45 0.11 -20.66 -1.19
CA TYR A 45 -0.20 -20.52 0.23
C TYR A 45 -1.67 -20.14 0.46
N ALA A 46 -2.21 -19.21 -0.33
CA ALA A 46 -3.63 -18.86 -0.26
C ALA A 46 -4.53 -20.05 -0.64
N GLN A 47 -4.16 -20.79 -1.69
CA GLN A 47 -4.89 -21.97 -2.14
C GLN A 47 -4.89 -23.08 -1.08
N PHE A 48 -3.73 -23.38 -0.47
CA PHE A 48 -3.65 -24.34 0.63
C PHE A 48 -4.62 -23.98 1.76
N ILE A 49 -4.67 -22.70 2.15
CA ILE A 49 -5.59 -22.23 3.19
C ILE A 49 -7.05 -22.37 2.75
N ALA A 50 -7.37 -22.04 1.50
CA ALA A 50 -8.72 -22.16 0.95
C ALA A 50 -9.19 -23.62 0.96
N ASP A 51 -8.35 -24.55 0.51
CA ASP A 51 -8.67 -25.97 0.40
C ASP A 51 -8.78 -26.66 1.77
N ASN A 52 -7.92 -26.28 2.72
CA ASN A 52 -7.84 -26.94 4.03
C ASN A 52 -8.61 -26.22 5.14
N GLY A 53 -9.01 -24.96 4.94
CA GLY A 53 -9.60 -24.09 5.97
C GLY A 53 -8.66 -23.76 7.13
N ARG A 54 -7.35 -24.02 7.00
CA ARG A 54 -6.35 -23.85 8.06
C ARG A 54 -4.96 -23.56 7.52
N LEU A 55 -4.08 -23.10 8.39
CA LEU A 55 -2.66 -22.92 8.10
C LEU A 55 -1.92 -24.28 8.03
N PRO A 56 -0.81 -24.36 7.29
CA PRO A 56 0.04 -25.55 7.27
C PRO A 56 0.77 -25.73 8.61
N THR A 57 0.68 -26.94 9.15
CA THR A 57 1.12 -27.30 10.51
C THR A 57 2.37 -28.17 10.53
N SER A 58 2.67 -28.86 9.42
CA SER A 58 3.86 -29.71 9.29
C SER A 58 4.81 -29.20 8.21
N PRO A 59 6.11 -29.55 8.26
CA PRO A 59 7.06 -29.21 7.20
C PRO A 59 6.62 -29.70 5.81
N ALA A 60 6.01 -30.88 5.72
CA ALA A 60 5.48 -31.41 4.46
C ALA A 60 4.33 -30.57 3.91
N GLU A 61 3.42 -30.09 4.78
CA GLU A 61 2.35 -29.17 4.35
C GLU A 61 2.90 -27.82 3.89
N ARG A 62 3.98 -27.32 4.50
CA ARG A 62 4.63 -26.07 4.10
C ARG A 62 5.36 -26.17 2.77
N GLU A 63 5.94 -27.34 2.48
CA GLU A 63 6.52 -27.63 1.16
C GLU A 63 5.45 -27.56 0.06
N ILE A 64 4.26 -28.13 0.32
CA ILE A 64 3.11 -28.06 -0.60
C ILE A 64 2.58 -26.62 -0.74
N ALA A 65 2.44 -25.90 0.37
CA ALA A 65 1.93 -24.53 0.39
C ALA A 65 2.94 -23.49 -0.17
N GLY A 66 4.13 -23.93 -0.60
CA GLY A 66 5.20 -23.08 -1.10
C GLY A 66 5.98 -22.37 0.02
N TYR A 67 7.18 -21.90 -0.31
CA TYR A 67 8.11 -21.35 0.67
C TYR A 67 7.63 -20.06 1.38
N LYS A 68 6.58 -19.39 0.87
CA LYS A 68 5.94 -18.26 1.55
C LYS A 68 5.04 -18.69 2.71
N SER A 69 4.79 -19.98 2.88
CA SER A 69 4.00 -20.53 3.99
C SER A 69 4.67 -20.40 5.36
N ASP A 70 5.99 -20.24 5.40
CA ASP A 70 6.73 -19.89 6.63
C ASP A 70 6.52 -18.43 7.08
N TRP A 71 5.82 -17.64 6.28
CA TRP A 71 5.68 -16.20 6.47
C TRP A 71 4.29 -15.86 7.06
N PRO A 72 4.15 -14.66 7.64
CA PRO A 72 2.90 -14.26 8.28
C PRO A 72 1.66 -14.35 7.36
N PRO A 73 0.51 -14.84 7.87
CA PRO A 73 -0.57 -15.33 7.01
C PRO A 73 -1.63 -14.30 6.62
N LEU A 74 -1.63 -13.06 7.16
CA LEU A 74 -2.82 -12.19 7.10
C LEU A 74 -3.33 -11.95 5.68
N TYR A 75 -2.42 -11.64 4.75
CA TYR A 75 -2.78 -11.44 3.35
C TYR A 75 -3.32 -12.71 2.69
N HIS A 76 -2.69 -13.86 2.95
CA HIS A 76 -3.07 -15.14 2.37
C HIS A 76 -4.42 -15.63 2.91
N LEU A 77 -4.73 -15.35 4.18
CA LEU A 77 -6.06 -15.58 4.76
C LEU A 77 -7.13 -14.73 4.08
N ALA A 78 -6.83 -13.46 3.77
CA ALA A 78 -7.76 -12.59 3.04
C ALA A 78 -7.98 -13.08 1.59
N ALA A 79 -6.91 -13.49 0.91
CA ALA A 79 -6.99 -14.05 -0.44
C ALA A 79 -7.77 -15.39 -0.46
N ALA A 80 -7.49 -16.29 0.49
CA ALA A 80 -8.23 -17.54 0.65
C ALA A 80 -9.71 -17.29 0.93
N GLY A 81 -10.04 -16.38 1.85
CA GLY A 81 -11.43 -16.00 2.14
C GLY A 81 -12.17 -15.35 0.96
N LEU A 82 -11.45 -14.76 0.01
CA LEU A 82 -12.03 -14.22 -1.23
C LEU A 82 -12.30 -15.32 -2.27
N THR A 83 -11.58 -16.44 -2.21
CA THR A 83 -11.49 -17.42 -3.31
C THR A 83 -11.89 -18.84 -2.94
N PHE A 84 -12.16 -19.14 -1.67
CA PHE A 84 -12.50 -20.49 -1.16
C PHE A 84 -13.69 -21.18 -1.84
N TRP A 85 -14.56 -20.42 -2.49
CA TRP A 85 -15.74 -20.93 -3.18
C TRP A 85 -15.44 -21.39 -4.63
N ILE A 86 -14.21 -21.20 -5.10
CA ILE A 86 -13.80 -21.55 -6.46
C ILE A 86 -13.17 -22.94 -6.46
N GLU A 87 -13.81 -23.87 -7.14
CA GLU A 87 -13.26 -25.20 -7.39
C GLU A 87 -12.11 -25.10 -8.40
N THR A 88 -10.97 -25.73 -8.11
CA THR A 88 -9.78 -25.77 -8.97
C THR A 88 -9.60 -27.13 -9.66
N GLU A 89 -10.51 -28.07 -9.43
CA GLU A 89 -10.51 -29.37 -10.09
C GLU A 89 -11.13 -29.30 -11.49
N GLY A 90 -10.38 -29.70 -12.52
CA GLY A 90 -10.86 -29.79 -13.90
C GLY A 90 -10.28 -28.72 -14.84
N PRO A 91 -10.63 -28.73 -16.13
CA PRO A 91 -10.18 -27.72 -17.09
C PRO A 91 -11.03 -26.44 -16.97
N PRO A 92 -10.48 -25.24 -17.28
CA PRO A 92 -9.10 -25.00 -17.72
C PRO A 92 -8.08 -24.95 -16.56
N THR A 93 -7.01 -25.74 -16.68
CA THR A 93 -5.87 -25.75 -15.73
C THR A 93 -4.62 -25.12 -16.32
N PHE A 94 -3.79 -24.52 -15.45
CA PHE A 94 -2.45 -24.14 -15.88
C PHE A 94 -1.67 -25.32 -16.42
N LYS A 95 -0.89 -25.05 -17.46
CA LYS A 95 0.01 -26.04 -18.05
C LYS A 95 1.35 -25.90 -17.37
N TYR A 96 1.48 -26.43 -16.15
CA TYR A 96 2.76 -26.44 -15.48
C TYR A 96 3.76 -27.28 -16.25
N ARG A 97 5.01 -26.81 -16.27
CA ARG A 97 6.11 -27.53 -16.90
C ARG A 97 6.37 -28.87 -16.22
N ALA A 98 6.20 -28.94 -14.90
CA ALA A 98 6.44 -30.13 -14.11
C ALA A 98 5.49 -31.30 -14.45
N ASP A 99 4.24 -31.03 -14.82
CA ASP A 99 3.20 -32.07 -15.01
C ASP A 99 3.46 -33.02 -16.18
N ASN A 100 4.31 -32.65 -17.14
CA ASN A 100 4.47 -33.43 -18.36
C ASN A 100 5.88 -33.35 -18.93
N VAL A 101 6.50 -34.51 -19.14
CA VAL A 101 7.86 -34.64 -19.72
C VAL A 101 7.99 -33.89 -21.05
N ARG A 102 6.96 -33.85 -21.89
CA ARG A 102 6.99 -33.11 -23.16
C ARG A 102 7.10 -31.59 -22.95
N ARG A 103 6.49 -31.05 -21.89
CA ARG A 103 6.56 -29.62 -21.56
C ARG A 103 7.94 -29.24 -21.03
N GLN A 104 8.65 -30.18 -20.39
CA GLN A 104 10.02 -29.97 -19.92
C GLN A 104 11.01 -29.74 -21.06
N LEU A 105 10.69 -30.21 -22.27
CA LEU A 105 11.50 -30.01 -23.49
C LEU A 105 11.39 -28.59 -24.08
N VAL A 106 10.42 -27.78 -23.64
CA VAL A 106 10.31 -26.38 -24.08
C VAL A 106 11.43 -25.57 -23.42
N PRO A 107 12.36 -24.98 -24.20
CA PRO A 107 13.54 -24.33 -23.64
C PRO A 107 13.19 -22.93 -23.14
N THR A 108 12.56 -22.82 -21.97
CA THR A 108 12.42 -21.55 -21.25
C THR A 108 12.14 -21.77 -19.75
N GLN A 109 12.99 -21.15 -18.92
CA GLN A 109 12.87 -20.93 -17.46
C GLN A 109 12.88 -22.18 -16.55
N GLY A 110 12.83 -21.98 -15.22
CA GLY A 110 13.03 -23.02 -14.20
C GLY A 110 11.95 -24.12 -14.16
N PRO A 111 12.04 -25.06 -13.21
CA PRO A 111 11.08 -26.17 -13.09
C PRO A 111 9.62 -25.71 -12.85
N GLU A 112 9.43 -24.52 -12.29
CA GLU A 112 8.13 -23.93 -11.93
C GLU A 112 7.45 -23.13 -13.07
N ALA A 113 8.04 -23.14 -14.27
CA ALA A 113 7.51 -22.37 -15.38
C ALA A 113 6.09 -22.82 -15.76
N ILE A 114 5.21 -21.83 -15.99
CA ILE A 114 3.87 -22.03 -16.56
C ILE A 114 3.96 -21.82 -18.07
N LEU A 115 3.41 -22.76 -18.84
CA LEU A 115 3.24 -22.57 -20.28
C LEU A 115 1.93 -21.85 -20.54
N HIS A 116 2.04 -20.62 -21.03
CA HIS A 116 0.87 -19.79 -21.27
C HIS A 116 0.10 -20.23 -22.52
N THR A 117 -1.22 -20.38 -22.37
CA THR A 117 -2.11 -20.85 -23.45
C THR A 117 -3.40 -20.03 -23.51
N GLU A 118 -4.26 -20.32 -24.48
CA GLU A 118 -5.54 -19.62 -24.64
C GLU A 118 -6.52 -19.86 -23.50
N ASP A 119 -6.26 -20.87 -22.65
CA ASP A 119 -6.99 -21.14 -21.42
C ASP A 119 -7.00 -19.93 -20.47
N GLU A 120 -5.99 -19.05 -20.52
CA GLU A 120 -5.88 -17.85 -19.67
C GLU A 120 -6.71 -16.65 -20.15
N ARG A 121 -7.37 -16.75 -21.31
CA ARG A 121 -8.18 -15.66 -21.84
C ARG A 121 -9.46 -15.47 -21.04
N PHE A 122 -9.96 -14.23 -21.05
CA PHE A 122 -11.28 -13.92 -20.51
C PHE A 122 -12.38 -14.66 -21.32
N PRO A 123 -13.42 -15.23 -20.68
CA PRO A 123 -13.75 -15.18 -19.26
C PRO A 123 -12.90 -16.12 -18.39
N TRP A 124 -12.33 -15.59 -17.31
CA TRP A 124 -11.49 -16.35 -16.39
C TRP A 124 -12.29 -17.39 -15.60
N GLN A 125 -11.72 -18.57 -15.43
CA GLN A 125 -12.34 -19.70 -14.73
C GLN A 125 -11.35 -20.32 -13.74
N GLN A 126 -11.89 -20.95 -12.69
CA GLN A 126 -11.14 -21.81 -11.75
C GLN A 126 -9.86 -21.13 -11.25
N GLU A 127 -8.72 -21.81 -11.35
CA GLU A 127 -7.41 -21.32 -10.93
C GLU A 127 -7.05 -19.95 -11.51
N ILE A 128 -7.30 -19.71 -12.80
CA ILE A 128 -7.02 -18.41 -13.45
C ILE A 128 -7.84 -17.28 -12.82
N LEU A 129 -9.10 -17.56 -12.46
CA LEU A 129 -9.95 -16.60 -11.76
C LEU A 129 -9.37 -16.26 -10.37
N ILE A 130 -8.88 -17.24 -9.62
CA ILE A 130 -8.25 -17.04 -8.30
C ILE A 130 -7.07 -16.08 -8.41
N TRP A 131 -6.24 -16.27 -9.42
CA TRP A 131 -5.10 -15.39 -9.69
C TRP A 131 -5.51 -13.94 -9.96
N HIS A 132 -6.50 -13.72 -10.82
CA HIS A 132 -7.01 -12.37 -11.09
C HIS A 132 -7.67 -11.74 -9.86
N LEU A 133 -8.42 -12.51 -9.06
CA LEU A 133 -9.00 -12.03 -7.81
C LEU A 133 -7.93 -11.65 -6.79
N GLY A 134 -6.84 -12.42 -6.66
CA GLY A 134 -5.71 -12.09 -5.81
C GLY A 134 -4.99 -10.81 -6.24
N ARG A 135 -4.78 -10.61 -7.55
CA ARG A 135 -4.26 -9.36 -8.10
C ARG A 135 -5.19 -8.18 -7.84
N PHE A 136 -6.50 -8.34 -8.05
CA PHE A 136 -7.49 -7.30 -7.76
C PHE A 136 -7.54 -6.94 -6.28
N LEU A 137 -7.41 -7.93 -5.38
CA LEU A 137 -7.27 -7.70 -3.95
C LEU A 137 -6.07 -6.79 -3.65
N SER A 138 -4.89 -7.08 -4.22
CA SER A 138 -3.72 -6.20 -4.10
C SER A 138 -3.94 -4.78 -4.65
N ILE A 139 -4.65 -4.66 -5.77
CA ILE A 139 -4.98 -3.36 -6.37
C ILE A 139 -5.89 -2.56 -5.42
N THR A 140 -6.86 -3.20 -4.77
CA THR A 140 -7.70 -2.52 -3.78
C THR A 140 -6.92 -2.00 -2.58
N PHE A 141 -5.94 -2.76 -2.07
CA PHE A 141 -5.08 -2.29 -0.98
C PHE A 141 -4.17 -1.14 -1.42
N SER A 142 -3.65 -1.20 -2.64
CA SER A 142 -2.84 -0.12 -3.22
C SER A 142 -3.66 1.17 -3.41
N LEU A 143 -4.91 1.06 -3.86
CA LEU A 143 -5.85 2.20 -3.91
C LEU A 143 -6.10 2.78 -2.52
N GLY A 144 -6.35 1.92 -1.53
CA GLY A 144 -6.47 2.36 -0.13
C GLY A 144 -5.22 3.11 0.34
N THR A 145 -4.03 2.64 -0.04
CA THR A 145 -2.76 3.29 0.28
C THR A 145 -2.69 4.70 -0.30
N LEU A 146 -3.10 4.90 -1.55
CA LEU A 146 -3.15 6.24 -2.18
C LEU A 146 -4.12 7.19 -1.46
N VAL A 147 -5.28 6.69 -1.07
CA VAL A 147 -6.28 7.48 -0.32
C VAL A 147 -5.75 7.88 1.07
N VAL A 148 -5.14 6.95 1.81
CA VAL A 148 -4.54 7.25 3.11
C VAL A 148 -3.37 8.22 2.97
N THR A 149 -2.54 8.04 1.94
CA THR A 149 -1.43 8.96 1.61
C THR A 149 -1.94 10.37 1.36
N TYR A 150 -3.06 10.53 0.66
CA TYR A 150 -3.68 11.84 0.46
C TYR A 150 -4.02 12.53 1.78
N PHE A 151 -4.70 11.83 2.70
CA PHE A 151 -5.09 12.40 3.98
C PHE A 151 -3.88 12.70 4.88
N ALA A 152 -2.88 11.82 4.90
CA ALA A 152 -1.64 12.05 5.61
C ALA A 152 -0.91 13.30 5.08
N ALA A 153 -0.77 13.43 3.76
CA ALA A 153 -0.14 14.59 3.13
C ALA A 153 -0.94 15.88 3.37
N LEU A 154 -2.27 15.82 3.25
CA LEU A 154 -3.16 16.96 3.49
C LEU A 154 -2.95 17.51 4.90
N GLU A 155 -2.96 16.63 5.91
CA GLU A 155 -2.73 17.04 7.29
C GLU A 155 -1.31 17.54 7.51
N TRP A 156 -0.30 16.87 6.96
CA TRP A 156 1.08 17.29 7.09
C TRP A 156 1.30 18.72 6.57
N PHE A 157 0.89 18.99 5.32
CA PHE A 157 1.09 20.29 4.70
C PHE A 157 0.21 21.39 5.31
N GLU A 158 -1.00 21.08 5.76
CA GLU A 158 -1.83 22.02 6.52
C GLU A 158 -1.13 22.48 7.81
N GLY A 159 -0.43 21.56 8.50
CA GLY A 159 0.33 21.87 9.71
C GLY A 159 1.50 22.82 9.43
N ILE A 160 2.22 22.61 8.33
CA ILE A 160 3.32 23.48 7.88
C ILE A 160 2.80 24.88 7.56
N GLU A 161 1.71 24.97 6.81
CA GLU A 161 1.11 26.27 6.46
C GLU A 161 0.67 27.04 7.71
N ALA A 162 0.00 26.36 8.65
CA ALA A 162 -0.42 26.97 9.91
C ALA A 162 0.77 27.49 10.76
N LYS A 163 1.90 26.77 10.79
CA LYS A 163 3.14 27.21 11.46
C LYS A 163 3.75 28.43 10.77
N SER A 164 3.78 28.45 9.43
CA SER A 164 4.33 29.55 8.64
C SER A 164 3.57 30.88 8.86
N ARG A 165 2.23 30.83 9.00
CA ARG A 165 1.40 32.00 9.26
C ARG A 165 1.55 32.59 10.67
N ARG A 166 2.10 31.82 11.62
CA ARG A 166 2.27 32.24 13.03
C ARG A 166 3.64 32.86 13.33
N LEU A 167 4.59 32.79 12.38
CA LEU A 167 5.89 33.44 12.55
C LEU A 167 5.69 34.97 12.52
N PRO A 168 6.22 35.72 13.50
CA PRO A 168 6.08 37.18 13.53
C PRO A 168 6.69 37.78 12.25
N THR A 169 5.95 38.66 11.59
CA THR A 169 6.46 39.48 10.47
C THR A 169 7.41 40.58 10.93
N ASP A 170 7.62 40.74 12.23
CA ASP A 170 8.50 41.76 12.82
C ASP A 170 9.92 41.24 13.01
N THR A 171 10.71 41.27 11.95
CA THR A 171 12.06 41.82 12.09
C THR A 171 11.93 43.32 11.89
N PRO A 172 12.21 44.16 12.91
CA PRO A 172 12.24 45.60 12.68
C PRO A 172 13.30 45.89 11.63
N ASN A 173 12.91 46.60 10.58
CA ASN A 173 13.77 47.20 9.57
C ASN A 173 15.03 47.81 10.21
N LYS A 174 16.10 47.03 10.29
CA LYS A 174 17.47 47.48 10.52
C LYS A 174 18.37 46.89 9.44
N VAL A 175 17.89 46.93 8.19
CA VAL A 175 18.77 46.99 7.03
C VAL A 175 18.28 48.18 6.20
N THR A 176 19.16 49.15 6.12
CA THR A 176 19.14 50.33 5.28
C THR A 176 18.60 50.06 3.87
N ASN A 177 17.56 50.79 3.45
CA ASN A 177 17.32 51.28 2.08
C ASN A 177 17.84 50.43 0.89
N ILE A 178 17.56 49.13 0.83
CA ILE A 178 17.76 48.31 -0.39
C ILE A 178 16.49 47.54 -0.80
N ASP A 179 15.41 47.56 -0.01
CA ASP A 179 14.26 46.66 -0.18
C ASP A 179 13.10 47.21 -1.05
N SER A 180 13.29 48.26 -1.84
CA SER A 180 12.24 48.71 -2.79
C SER A 180 12.26 47.97 -4.13
N GLN A 181 13.18 47.02 -4.33
CA GLN A 181 13.40 46.35 -5.63
C GLN A 181 13.02 44.87 -5.67
N PHE A 182 12.74 44.25 -4.52
CA PHE A 182 12.31 42.86 -4.48
C PHE A 182 10.88 42.79 -3.94
N PRO A 183 9.91 42.27 -4.72
CA PRO A 183 8.58 42.04 -4.20
C PRO A 183 8.69 41.15 -2.96
N ASN A 184 8.01 41.53 -1.88
CA ASN A 184 7.79 40.67 -0.73
C ASN A 184 7.06 39.40 -1.20
N TYR A 185 7.81 38.39 -1.66
CA TYR A 185 7.31 37.04 -1.85
C TYR A 185 7.10 36.41 -0.47
N GLN A 186 6.18 37.00 0.32
CA GLN A 186 5.50 36.25 1.36
C GLN A 186 4.88 35.05 0.63
N LEU A 187 5.45 33.87 0.84
CA LEU A 187 4.97 32.58 0.34
C LEU A 187 3.58 32.27 0.91
N SER A 188 2.58 33.05 0.51
CA SER A 188 1.14 32.78 0.67
C SER A 188 0.65 31.74 -0.36
N ILE A 189 1.58 31.07 -1.05
CA ILE A 189 1.35 30.23 -2.24
C ILE A 189 1.27 28.73 -1.86
N ILE A 190 1.23 28.37 -0.58
CA ILE A 190 1.11 26.95 -0.20
C ILE A 190 -0.35 26.51 -0.38
N ASN A 191 -0.70 26.11 -1.61
CA ASN A 191 -1.90 25.32 -1.83
C ASN A 191 -1.62 23.89 -1.33
N TYR A 192 -1.68 23.69 -0.01
CA TYR A 192 -1.40 22.41 0.67
C TYR A 192 -2.23 21.25 0.10
N GLN A 193 -3.44 21.53 -0.40
CA GLN A 193 -4.28 20.55 -1.09
C GLN A 193 -3.66 20.10 -2.41
N LEU A 194 -3.11 21.02 -3.19
CA LEU A 194 -2.40 20.68 -4.43
C LEU A 194 -1.15 19.86 -4.12
N PHE A 195 -0.38 20.21 -3.09
CA PHE A 195 0.76 19.41 -2.65
C PHE A 195 0.35 18.00 -2.25
N ALA A 196 -0.74 17.82 -1.51
CA ALA A 196 -1.27 16.51 -1.18
C ALA A 196 -1.66 15.70 -2.43
N VAL A 197 -2.33 16.32 -3.41
CA VAL A 197 -2.65 15.69 -4.70
C VAL A 197 -1.37 15.32 -5.46
N LEU A 198 -0.36 16.18 -5.48
CA LEU A 198 0.94 15.92 -6.12
C LEU A 198 1.68 14.76 -5.45
N THR A 199 1.67 14.67 -4.11
CA THR A 199 2.25 13.54 -3.38
C THR A 199 1.60 12.21 -3.81
N VAL A 200 0.28 12.19 -3.93
CA VAL A 200 -0.46 11.01 -4.41
C VAL A 200 -0.12 10.70 -5.85
N ALA A 201 -0.05 11.71 -6.73
CA ALA A 201 0.32 11.51 -8.14
C ALA A 201 1.72 10.90 -8.27
N LEU A 202 2.70 11.42 -7.52
CA LEU A 202 4.08 10.89 -7.52
C LEU A 202 4.14 9.44 -7.06
N LEU A 203 3.36 9.07 -6.04
CA LEU A 203 3.28 7.69 -5.57
C LEU A 203 2.54 6.79 -6.56
N ALA A 204 1.38 7.21 -7.05
CA ALA A 204 0.54 6.44 -7.97
C ALA A 204 1.25 6.12 -9.29
N PHE A 205 2.00 7.07 -9.83
CA PHE A 205 2.74 6.91 -11.08
C PHE A 205 4.19 6.48 -10.87
N ASN A 206 4.55 6.06 -9.65
CA ASN A 206 5.81 5.40 -9.40
C ASN A 206 5.76 3.97 -10.02
N PRO A 207 6.65 3.62 -10.96
CA PRO A 207 6.60 2.31 -11.61
C PRO A 207 6.69 1.14 -10.63
N ARG A 208 7.46 1.29 -9.55
CA ARG A 208 7.61 0.24 -8.52
C ARG A 208 6.31 0.06 -7.73
N PHE A 209 5.65 1.16 -7.36
CA PHE A 209 4.37 1.09 -6.63
C PHE A 209 3.27 0.47 -7.50
N LEU A 210 3.16 0.90 -8.76
CA LEU A 210 2.19 0.35 -9.71
C LEU A 210 2.43 -1.14 -9.96
N PHE A 211 3.69 -1.53 -10.23
CA PHE A 211 4.04 -2.93 -10.50
C PHE A 211 3.81 -3.81 -9.28
N THR A 212 4.27 -3.42 -8.08
CA THR A 212 4.03 -4.25 -6.88
C THR A 212 2.54 -4.32 -6.53
N GLY A 213 1.78 -3.23 -6.76
CA GLY A 213 0.36 -3.15 -6.41
C GLY A 213 -0.57 -3.99 -7.29
N MET A 214 -0.13 -4.34 -8.51
CA MET A 214 -0.92 -5.19 -9.43
C MET A 214 -0.63 -6.69 -9.30
N LEU A 215 0.41 -7.08 -8.58
CA LEU A 215 0.79 -8.49 -8.40
C LEU A 215 0.06 -9.13 -7.20
N PHE A 216 -0.11 -10.44 -7.24
CA PHE A 216 -0.62 -11.24 -6.12
C PHE A 216 0.47 -11.33 -5.03
N ASN A 217 0.45 -10.43 -4.03
CA ASN A 217 1.43 -10.41 -2.94
C ASN A 217 0.95 -9.65 -1.70
N TYR A 218 1.61 -9.90 -0.57
CA TYR A 218 1.35 -9.22 0.71
C TYR A 218 1.89 -7.78 0.82
N ASP A 219 2.69 -7.32 -0.16
CA ASP A 219 3.34 -6.00 -0.07
C ASP A 219 2.30 -4.88 -0.16
N SER A 220 1.26 -5.08 -0.98
CA SER A 220 0.13 -4.18 -1.11
C SER A 220 -0.58 -3.93 0.24
N LEU A 221 -0.91 -4.98 0.98
CA LEU A 221 -1.52 -4.90 2.32
C LEU A 221 -0.54 -4.29 3.34
N THR A 222 0.74 -4.67 3.26
CA THR A 222 1.79 -4.13 4.14
C THR A 222 1.91 -2.61 4.01
N LEU A 223 1.89 -2.09 2.77
CA LEU A 223 1.94 -0.66 2.49
C LEU A 223 0.70 0.08 2.99
N LEU A 224 -0.48 -0.51 2.82
CA LEU A 224 -1.72 0.06 3.35
C LEU A 224 -1.68 0.19 4.87
N LEU A 225 -1.36 -0.89 5.57
CA LEU A 225 -1.30 -0.92 7.03
C LEU A 225 -0.23 0.04 7.57
N SER A 226 0.94 0.09 6.92
CA SER A 226 2.02 1.01 7.28
C SER A 226 1.61 2.47 7.06
N SER A 227 0.88 2.77 5.98
CA SER A 227 0.40 4.13 5.69
C SER A 227 -0.68 4.57 6.67
N LEU A 228 -1.60 3.67 7.03
CA LEU A 228 -2.60 3.90 8.08
C LEU A 228 -1.92 4.16 9.43
N PHE A 229 -0.90 3.38 9.76
CA PHE A 229 -0.11 3.55 10.98
C PHE A 229 0.53 4.93 11.03
N LEU A 230 1.22 5.35 9.95
CA LEU A 230 1.84 6.68 9.88
C LEU A 230 0.81 7.81 9.94
N TRP A 231 -0.33 7.66 9.26
CA TRP A 231 -1.41 8.63 9.31
C TRP A 231 -1.98 8.78 10.73
N LEU A 232 -2.17 7.66 11.45
CA LEU A 232 -2.61 7.68 12.84
C LEU A 232 -1.57 8.32 13.77
N CYS A 233 -0.26 8.10 13.54
CA CYS A 233 0.81 8.79 14.26
C CYS A 233 0.67 10.32 14.12
N ILE A 234 0.46 10.83 12.91
CA ILE A 234 0.25 12.27 12.65
C ILE A 234 -0.96 12.77 13.45
N ARG A 235 -2.07 12.04 13.42
CA ARG A 235 -3.30 12.40 14.14
C ARG A 235 -3.12 12.44 15.66
N ILE A 236 -2.35 11.51 16.22
CA ILE A 236 -2.03 11.48 17.65
C ILE A 236 -1.15 12.68 18.00
N VAL A 237 -0.07 12.94 17.25
CA VAL A 237 0.82 14.10 17.48
C VAL A 237 0.04 15.42 17.42
N LYS A 238 -0.92 15.56 16.49
CA LYS A 238 -1.80 16.74 16.41
C LYS A 238 -2.87 16.83 17.50
N SER A 239 -2.89 15.89 18.45
CA SER A 239 -3.90 15.80 19.52
C SER A 239 -5.33 15.64 19.01
N TYR A 240 -5.53 15.10 17.80
CA TYR A 240 -6.87 14.80 17.29
C TYR A 240 -7.48 13.55 17.95
N HIS A 241 -6.65 12.67 18.50
CA HIS A 241 -7.07 11.50 19.26
C HIS A 241 -6.47 11.53 20.66
N SER A 242 -7.25 11.06 21.63
CA SER A 242 -6.81 10.82 23.01
C SER A 242 -5.96 9.53 23.10
N THR A 243 -5.72 9.02 24.31
CA THR A 243 -4.97 7.78 24.60
C THR A 243 -5.45 6.56 23.79
N TRP A 244 -6.72 6.53 23.38
CA TRP A 244 -7.29 5.49 22.51
C TRP A 244 -6.54 5.31 21.17
N GLY A 245 -5.92 6.36 20.64
CA GLY A 245 -5.13 6.27 19.41
C GLY A 245 -3.96 5.28 19.52
N PHE A 246 -3.38 5.10 20.71
CA PHE A 246 -2.27 4.16 20.92
C PHE A 246 -2.71 2.70 20.80
N TRP A 247 -3.94 2.36 21.17
CA TRP A 247 -4.51 1.04 20.91
C TRP A 247 -4.65 0.79 19.40
N GLY A 248 -5.08 1.80 18.65
CA GLY A 248 -5.11 1.74 17.18
C GLY A 248 -3.73 1.55 16.58
N LEU A 249 -2.70 2.24 17.08
CA LEU A 249 -1.31 2.04 16.64
C LEU A 249 -0.81 0.63 16.93
N GLY A 250 -1.09 0.10 18.13
CA GLY A 250 -0.75 -1.28 18.50
C GLY A 250 -1.44 -2.31 17.59
N ALA A 251 -2.73 -2.12 17.32
CA ALA A 251 -3.49 -2.98 16.43
C ALA A 251 -2.95 -2.95 14.99
N LEU A 252 -2.68 -1.75 14.44
CA LEU A 252 -2.12 -1.60 13.10
C LEU A 252 -0.70 -2.19 12.99
N ALA A 253 0.16 -1.96 13.99
CA ALA A 253 1.49 -2.56 14.04
C ALA A 253 1.42 -4.08 14.13
N GLY A 254 0.51 -4.63 14.94
CA GLY A 254 0.25 -6.06 15.03
C GLY A 254 -0.23 -6.67 13.72
N LEU A 255 -1.22 -6.05 13.06
CA LEU A 255 -1.70 -6.50 11.75
C LEU A 255 -0.61 -6.43 10.68
N ALA A 256 0.21 -5.37 10.68
CA ALA A 256 1.33 -5.22 9.78
C ALA A 256 2.37 -6.33 10.01
N LEU A 257 2.66 -6.66 11.27
CA LEU A 257 3.57 -7.76 11.64
C LEU A 257 3.06 -9.12 11.17
N VAL A 258 1.76 -9.37 11.33
CA VAL A 258 1.10 -10.60 10.85
C VAL A 258 0.92 -10.60 9.32
N THR A 259 1.29 -9.52 8.63
CA THR A 259 1.38 -9.44 7.17
C THR A 259 2.82 -9.65 6.67
N LYS A 260 3.79 -8.97 7.27
CA LYS A 260 5.20 -9.03 6.88
C LYS A 260 6.10 -8.67 8.06
N TYR A 261 7.03 -9.57 8.42
CA TYR A 261 7.89 -9.37 9.60
C TYR A 261 8.75 -8.09 9.56
N LEU A 262 9.03 -7.55 8.36
CA LEU A 262 9.87 -6.34 8.21
C LEU A 262 9.27 -5.12 8.91
N THR A 263 7.97 -5.14 9.25
CA THR A 263 7.29 -4.09 10.00
C THR A 263 7.58 -4.12 11.50
N LEU A 264 8.55 -4.93 11.97
CA LEU A 264 9.01 -5.01 13.37
C LEU A 264 9.52 -3.69 13.94
N LEU A 265 9.82 -2.72 13.07
CA LEU A 265 10.24 -1.38 13.48
C LEU A 265 9.06 -0.46 13.83
N LEU A 266 7.82 -0.76 13.42
CA LEU A 266 6.67 0.10 13.71
C LEU A 266 6.42 0.30 15.23
N PRO A 267 6.53 -0.72 16.10
CA PRO A 267 6.46 -0.54 17.54
C PRO A 267 7.45 0.50 18.09
N LEU A 268 8.66 0.64 17.53
CA LEU A 268 9.63 1.66 17.95
C LEU A 268 9.12 3.07 17.66
N VAL A 269 8.37 3.26 16.58
CA VAL A 269 7.74 4.54 16.25
C VAL A 269 6.67 4.90 17.28
N ILE A 270 5.95 3.91 17.84
CA ILE A 270 4.98 4.15 18.92
C ILE A 270 5.67 4.75 20.14
N VAL A 271 6.83 4.21 20.53
CA VAL A 271 7.63 4.72 21.65
C VAL A 271 8.05 6.16 21.39
N TYR A 272 8.50 6.48 20.17
CA TYR A 272 8.85 7.84 19.79
C TYR A 272 7.64 8.80 19.89
N VAL A 273 6.48 8.42 19.35
CA VAL A 273 5.25 9.24 19.41
C VAL A 273 4.81 9.48 20.86
N ALA A 274 4.89 8.44 21.71
CA ALA A 274 4.60 8.57 23.13
C ALA A 274 5.56 9.53 23.83
N TRP A 275 6.86 9.45 23.52
CA TRP A 275 7.88 10.35 24.06
C TRP A 275 7.62 11.81 23.66
N VAL A 276 7.31 12.07 22.38
CA VAL A 276 6.95 13.41 21.90
C VAL A 276 5.76 13.96 22.69
N LYS A 277 4.73 13.15 22.89
CA LYS A 277 3.54 13.56 23.66
C LYS A 277 3.83 13.89 25.12
N VAL A 278 4.65 13.08 25.78
CA VAL A 278 5.06 13.33 27.18
C VAL A 278 5.87 14.63 27.26
N ALA A 279 6.81 14.83 26.34
CA ALA A 279 7.61 16.05 26.32
C ALA A 279 6.76 17.32 26.07
N GLU A 280 5.77 17.26 25.17
CA GLU A 280 4.79 18.33 24.97
C GLU A 280 4.00 18.65 26.25
N SER A 281 3.54 17.62 26.97
CA SER A 281 2.79 17.81 28.23
C SER A 281 3.62 18.46 29.34
N GLN A 282 4.94 18.27 29.30
CA GLN A 282 5.89 18.85 30.25
C GLN A 282 6.40 20.24 29.83
N GLY A 283 5.86 20.82 28.75
CA GLY A 283 6.28 22.12 28.24
C GLY A 283 7.65 22.12 27.56
N ARG A 284 8.24 20.94 27.28
CA ARG A 284 9.50 20.84 26.56
C ARG A 284 9.21 20.99 25.06
N LYS A 285 9.83 21.98 24.41
CA LYS A 285 9.83 22.07 22.94
C LYS A 285 10.68 20.93 22.40
N VAL A 286 10.03 19.87 21.92
CA VAL A 286 10.70 18.87 21.09
C VAL A 286 11.00 19.53 19.75
N ALA A 287 12.26 19.52 19.31
CA ALA A 287 12.63 20.03 18.01
C ALA A 287 11.88 19.22 16.94
N GLY A 288 11.00 19.90 16.20
CA GLY A 288 10.16 19.33 15.15
C GLY A 288 10.19 20.16 13.89
#